data_AF-A0A077Z7H7-F1
#
_entry.id   AF-A0A077Z7H7-F1
#
_cell.length_a   1.000
_cell.length_b   1.000
_cell.length_c   1.000
_cell.angle_alpha   90.00
_cell.angle_beta   90.00
_cell.angle_gamma   90.00
#
_symmetry.space_group_name_H-M   'P 1'
#
loop_
_entity.id
_entity.type
_entity.pdbx_description
1 polymer ?
#
loop_
_entity_poly.entity_id
_entity_poly.type
_entity_poly.pdbx_seq_one_letter_code
_entity_poly.pdbx_strand_id
1 'polypeptide(L)'
;MIRAYTFLPQSLEKLKRYKEATDEFIWLISACDPSIMPRKRGSWYERIVLNYEHHLKKYISIIFKRHLVYATFFSKGMHTESIIWLTLFGLLCWQEIYSCDVPDVWFSKYQSEPLDIHDADLFWPRRKDHFEKKFELLTTLSAEDICERIRETWNEYKNTVSLVSWETFDTTTLIEREIFFQEVATVIGGDLLAKIFYRLAFDFRRHRSGMPDLLVWNACQRKFKVVEVKAVGDRLSMKQKHWLEYLCSRLLALTELDFRLSLDQPGVTWTDST
;
A
#
# COMPACT_ATOMS: atom_id res chain seq x y z
N MET A 1 -24.84 13.30 15.52
CA MET A 1 -25.27 12.87 14.17
C MET A 1 -24.84 11.44 13.84
N ILE A 2 -23.54 11.10 13.91
CA ILE A 2 -23.04 9.75 13.52
C ILE A 2 -23.68 8.60 14.32
N ARG A 3 -23.91 8.75 15.64
CA ARG A 3 -24.63 7.72 16.44
C ARG A 3 -26.06 7.43 15.95
N ALA A 4 -26.74 8.39 15.32
CA ALA A 4 -28.05 8.14 14.71
C ALA A 4 -27.88 7.42 13.36
N TYR A 5 -26.83 7.78 12.62
CA TYR A 5 -26.50 7.20 11.32
C TYR A 5 -26.15 5.71 11.40
N THR A 6 -25.63 5.21 12.54
CA THR A 6 -25.36 3.76 12.72
C THR A 6 -26.59 2.87 12.64
N PHE A 7 -27.79 3.43 12.84
CA PHE A 7 -29.05 2.69 12.73
C PHE A 7 -29.52 2.56 11.28
N LEU A 8 -29.05 3.41 10.36
CA LEU A 8 -29.42 3.36 8.95
C LEU A 8 -29.05 2.03 8.29
N PRO A 9 -27.78 1.57 8.31
CA PRO A 9 -27.43 0.29 7.67
C PRO A 9 -28.18 -0.88 8.30
N GLN A 10 -28.37 -0.89 9.62
CA GLN A 10 -29.14 -1.93 10.31
C GLN A 10 -30.62 -1.93 9.88
N SER A 11 -31.20 -0.75 9.64
CA SER A 11 -32.56 -0.62 9.14
C SER A 11 -32.68 -1.10 7.69
N LEU A 12 -31.68 -0.80 6.86
CA LEU A 12 -31.58 -1.30 5.48
C LEU A 12 -31.47 -2.83 5.45
N GLU A 13 -30.71 -3.45 6.35
CA GLU A 13 -30.64 -4.91 6.49
C GLU A 13 -32.01 -5.52 6.87
N LYS A 14 -32.75 -4.89 7.79
CA LYS A 14 -34.13 -5.32 8.13
C LYS A 14 -35.08 -5.23 6.93
N LEU A 15 -34.86 -4.28 6.03
CA LEU A 15 -35.58 -4.13 4.77
C LEU A 15 -35.04 -5.02 3.64
N LYS A 16 -34.09 -5.92 3.93
CA LYS A 16 -33.39 -6.79 2.95
C LYS A 16 -32.66 -6.01 1.85
N ARG A 17 -32.34 -4.73 2.08
CA ARG A 17 -31.58 -3.85 1.19
C ARG A 17 -30.07 -3.99 1.48
N TYR A 18 -29.54 -5.20 1.32
CA TYR A 18 -28.19 -5.55 1.77
C TYR A 18 -27.07 -4.83 1.02
N LYS A 19 -27.27 -4.49 -0.27
CA LYS A 19 -26.30 -3.71 -1.03
C LYS A 19 -26.13 -2.33 -0.40
N GLU A 20 -27.23 -1.64 -0.20
CA GLU A 20 -27.25 -0.30 0.38
C GLU A 20 -26.77 -0.31 1.83
N ALA A 21 -27.18 -1.31 2.62
CA ALA A 21 -26.65 -1.48 3.97
C ALA A 21 -25.13 -1.64 3.99
N THR A 22 -24.58 -2.38 3.02
CA THR A 22 -23.14 -2.59 2.87
C THR A 22 -22.43 -1.29 2.50
N ASP A 23 -22.98 -0.54 1.54
CA ASP A 23 -22.45 0.76 1.12
C ASP A 23 -22.43 1.75 2.31
N GLU A 24 -23.49 1.76 3.13
CA GLU A 24 -23.56 2.58 4.35
C GLU A 24 -22.58 2.15 5.45
N PHE A 25 -22.37 0.83 5.65
CA PHE A 25 -21.33 0.36 6.58
C PHE A 25 -19.93 0.74 6.09
N ILE A 26 -19.65 0.59 4.79
CA ILE A 26 -18.37 0.99 4.19
C ILE A 26 -18.17 2.50 4.38
N TRP A 27 -19.21 3.31 4.16
CA TRP A 27 -19.16 4.75 4.39
C TRP A 27 -18.89 5.08 5.86
N LEU A 28 -19.57 4.44 6.81
CA LEU A 28 -19.32 4.63 8.24
C LEU A 28 -17.86 4.32 8.61
N ILE A 29 -17.26 3.31 7.98
CA ILE A 29 -15.88 2.91 8.19
C ILE A 29 -14.88 3.88 7.54
N SER A 30 -15.16 4.38 6.35
CA SER A 30 -14.22 5.25 5.61
C SER A 30 -14.33 6.72 6.04
N ALA A 31 -15.52 7.21 6.35
CA ALA A 31 -15.78 8.61 6.64
C ALA A 31 -15.62 8.97 8.13
N CYS A 32 -15.88 8.04 9.05
CA CYS A 32 -15.71 8.34 10.47
C CYS A 32 -14.24 8.25 10.87
N ASP A 33 -13.73 9.24 11.60
CA ASP A 33 -12.44 9.12 12.28
C ASP A 33 -12.39 7.79 13.07
N PRO A 34 -11.33 6.97 12.96
CA PRO A 34 -11.12 5.74 13.75
C PRO A 34 -11.42 5.87 15.25
N SER A 35 -11.15 7.04 15.84
CA SER A 35 -11.42 7.37 17.25
C SER A 35 -12.92 7.53 17.57
N ILE A 36 -13.76 7.75 16.56
CA ILE A 36 -15.21 7.87 16.70
C ILE A 36 -15.82 6.46 16.63
N MET A 37 -16.29 5.99 17.79
CA MET A 37 -16.93 4.67 17.99
C MET A 37 -16.06 3.44 17.65
N PRO A 38 -14.82 3.34 18.18
CA PRO A 38 -13.93 2.21 17.90
C PRO A 38 -14.57 0.86 18.22
N ARG A 39 -15.37 0.79 19.29
CA ARG A 39 -16.08 -0.42 19.72
C ARG A 39 -17.16 -0.92 18.74
N LYS A 40 -17.67 -0.06 17.86
CA LYS A 40 -18.71 -0.44 16.88
C LYS A 40 -18.14 -0.87 15.54
N ARG A 41 -16.93 -0.41 15.19
CA ARG A 41 -16.30 -0.72 13.89
C ARG A 41 -16.17 -2.22 13.67
N GLY A 42 -15.70 -2.97 14.67
CA GLY A 42 -15.66 -4.45 14.68
C GLY A 42 -16.97 -5.09 14.20
N SER A 43 -18.10 -4.65 14.78
CA SER A 43 -19.43 -5.11 14.40
C SER A 43 -19.81 -4.70 12.98
N TRP A 44 -19.48 -3.49 12.53
CA TRP A 44 -19.76 -3.06 11.15
C TRP A 44 -19.01 -3.92 10.12
N TYR A 45 -17.76 -4.29 10.39
CA TYR A 45 -17.01 -5.21 9.52
C TYR A 45 -17.66 -6.57 9.42
N GLU A 46 -18.04 -7.14 10.55
CA GLU A 46 -18.74 -8.42 10.58
C GLU A 46 -20.01 -8.36 9.74
N ARG A 47 -20.79 -7.26 9.84
CA ARG A 47 -21.97 -7.06 8.99
C ARG A 47 -21.65 -6.93 7.51
N ILE A 48 -20.59 -6.21 7.13
CA ILE A 48 -20.15 -6.15 5.72
C ILE A 48 -19.80 -7.55 5.19
N VAL A 49 -19.00 -8.31 5.94
CA VAL A 49 -18.60 -9.67 5.55
C VAL A 49 -19.83 -10.56 5.40
N LEU A 50 -20.72 -10.56 6.38
CA LEU A 50 -21.97 -11.32 6.34
C LEU A 50 -22.85 -10.91 5.15
N ASN A 51 -22.96 -9.61 4.86
CA ASN A 51 -23.75 -9.11 3.74
C ASN A 51 -23.19 -9.58 2.40
N TYR A 52 -21.89 -9.50 2.17
CA TYR A 52 -21.32 -10.00 0.93
C TYR A 52 -21.43 -11.53 0.79
N GLU A 53 -21.12 -12.29 1.86
CA GLU A 53 -21.08 -13.75 1.81
C GLU A 53 -22.48 -14.38 1.71
N HIS A 54 -23.39 -13.97 2.59
CA HIS A 54 -24.69 -14.62 2.71
C HIS A 54 -25.78 -13.97 1.87
N HIS A 55 -25.71 -12.65 1.67
CA HIS A 55 -26.82 -11.90 1.07
C HIS A 55 -26.56 -11.48 -0.38
N LEU A 56 -25.37 -10.94 -0.66
CA LEU A 56 -24.97 -10.51 -2.00
C LEU A 56 -24.31 -11.64 -2.81
N LYS A 57 -23.89 -12.72 -2.15
CA LYS A 57 -23.18 -13.87 -2.73
C LYS A 57 -21.98 -13.44 -3.59
N LYS A 58 -21.28 -12.39 -3.17
CA LYS A 58 -20.05 -11.95 -3.84
C LYS A 58 -18.87 -12.44 -3.03
N TYR A 59 -17.92 -13.03 -3.71
CA TYR A 59 -16.65 -13.38 -3.11
C TYR A 59 -15.92 -12.09 -2.69
N ILE A 60 -15.80 -11.88 -1.39
CA ILE A 60 -14.85 -10.89 -0.88
C ILE A 60 -13.47 -11.55 -0.91
N SER A 61 -12.50 -10.91 -1.57
CA SER A 61 -11.11 -11.35 -1.47
C SER A 61 -10.66 -11.32 0.00
N ILE A 62 -9.85 -12.30 0.41
CA ILE A 62 -9.27 -12.32 1.77
C ILE A 62 -8.56 -11.01 2.11
N ILE A 63 -8.01 -10.36 1.08
CA ILE A 63 -7.43 -9.03 1.08
C ILE A 63 -8.44 -7.95 1.51
N PHE A 64 -9.64 -7.91 0.92
CA PHE A 64 -10.65 -6.93 1.29
C PHE A 64 -11.18 -7.16 2.71
N LYS A 65 -11.37 -8.43 3.12
CA LYS A 65 -11.70 -8.75 4.52
C LYS A 65 -10.64 -8.21 5.49
N ARG A 66 -9.36 -8.29 5.12
CA ARG A 66 -8.25 -7.79 5.95
C ARG A 66 -8.14 -6.28 5.94
N HIS A 67 -8.28 -5.63 4.78
CA HIS A 67 -8.34 -4.17 4.69
C HIS A 67 -9.42 -3.60 5.64
N LEU A 68 -10.58 -4.26 5.68
CA LEU A 68 -11.64 -3.94 6.63
C LEU A 68 -11.19 -4.09 8.08
N VAL A 69 -10.57 -5.19 8.50
CA VAL A 69 -10.05 -5.33 9.88
C VAL A 69 -9.10 -4.18 10.25
N TYR A 70 -8.16 -3.82 9.37
CA TYR A 70 -7.22 -2.73 9.62
C TYR A 70 -7.87 -1.34 9.58
N ALA A 71 -9.01 -1.20 8.92
CA ALA A 71 -9.74 0.07 8.86
C ALA A 71 -10.23 0.56 10.24
N THR A 72 -10.12 -0.29 11.28
CA THR A 72 -10.33 0.09 12.68
C THR A 72 -9.31 1.10 13.19
N PHE A 73 -8.06 1.02 12.73
CA PHE A 73 -6.93 1.81 13.21
C PHE A 73 -6.30 2.67 12.10
N PHE A 74 -6.42 2.21 10.85
CA PHE A 74 -5.86 2.85 9.67
C PHE A 74 -7.00 3.39 8.82
N SER A 75 -7.00 4.69 8.53
CA SER A 75 -8.08 5.31 7.76
C SER A 75 -8.10 4.85 6.30
N LYS A 76 -6.95 4.37 5.79
CA LYS A 76 -6.76 3.98 4.40
C LYS A 76 -5.89 2.73 4.31
N GLY A 77 -5.93 2.11 3.14
CA GLY A 77 -5.15 0.93 2.84
C GLY A 77 -5.32 0.49 1.40
N MET A 78 -4.36 -0.25 0.87
CA MET A 78 -4.34 -0.64 -0.52
C MET A 78 -3.68 -1.99 -0.71
N HIS A 79 -4.28 -2.80 -1.59
CA HIS A 79 -3.67 -4.02 -2.09
C HIS A 79 -2.86 -3.69 -3.34
N THR A 80 -1.54 -3.72 -3.22
CA THR A 80 -0.65 -3.32 -4.31
C THR A 80 0.48 -4.27 -4.58
N GLU A 81 0.72 -5.22 -3.67
CA GLU A 81 1.94 -6.02 -3.70
C GLU A 81 3.17 -5.11 -3.89
N SER A 82 3.95 -5.34 -4.94
CA SER A 82 5.16 -4.57 -5.26
C SER A 82 4.88 -3.23 -5.96
N ILE A 83 3.68 -3.02 -6.52
CA ILE A 83 3.39 -1.89 -7.42
C ILE A 83 3.58 -0.54 -6.74
N ILE A 84 3.15 -0.39 -5.48
CA ILE A 84 3.27 0.87 -4.74
C ILE A 84 4.72 1.28 -4.54
N TRP A 85 5.58 0.32 -4.19
CA TRP A 85 6.99 0.54 -3.91
C TRP A 85 7.76 0.87 -5.18
N LEU A 86 7.47 0.15 -6.28
CA LEU A 86 8.06 0.39 -7.59
C LEU A 86 7.62 1.74 -8.16
N THR A 87 6.35 2.12 -7.94
CA THR A 87 5.84 3.42 -8.37
C THR A 87 6.51 4.55 -7.60
N LEU A 88 6.62 4.46 -6.28
CA LEU A 88 7.32 5.47 -5.49
C LEU A 88 8.81 5.55 -5.86
N PHE A 89 9.45 4.42 -6.15
CA PHE A 89 10.83 4.40 -6.63
C PHE A 89 10.96 5.12 -7.99
N GLY A 90 10.08 4.84 -8.94
CA GLY A 90 10.05 5.55 -10.23
C GLY A 90 9.77 7.04 -10.08
N LEU A 91 8.85 7.44 -9.20
CA LEU A 91 8.48 8.84 -8.99
C LEU A 91 9.60 9.67 -8.32
N LEU A 92 10.27 9.11 -7.32
CA LEU A 92 11.26 9.84 -6.52
C LEU A 92 12.70 9.72 -7.05
N CYS A 93 13.00 8.65 -7.81
CA CYS A 93 14.32 8.37 -8.39
C CYS A 93 14.30 8.37 -9.93
N TRP A 94 13.40 9.13 -10.55
CA TRP A 94 13.22 9.13 -12.01
C TRP A 94 14.52 9.44 -12.76
N GLN A 95 15.21 10.52 -12.37
CA GLN A 95 16.43 10.98 -13.03
C GLN A 95 17.58 9.97 -12.90
N GLU A 96 17.65 9.27 -11.77
CA GLU A 96 18.67 8.25 -11.53
C GLU A 96 18.39 6.99 -12.37
N ILE A 97 17.13 6.54 -12.46
CA ILE A 97 16.75 5.36 -13.24
C ILE A 97 16.86 5.64 -14.74
N TYR A 98 16.33 6.78 -15.19
CA TYR A 98 16.12 7.11 -16.60
C TYR A 98 17.18 8.06 -17.20
N SER A 99 18.32 8.23 -16.52
CA SER A 99 19.44 9.05 -17.02
C SER A 99 19.85 8.64 -18.45
N CYS A 100 20.11 9.66 -19.27
CA CYS A 100 20.65 9.52 -20.62
C CYS A 100 22.19 9.45 -20.67
N ASP A 101 22.87 9.63 -19.54
CA ASP A 101 24.35 9.67 -19.46
C ASP A 101 24.99 8.28 -19.43
N VAL A 102 24.19 7.23 -19.26
CA VAL A 102 24.67 5.84 -19.25
C VAL A 102 24.70 5.31 -20.69
N PRO A 103 25.86 4.90 -21.22
CA PRO A 103 25.94 4.37 -22.58
C PRO A 103 25.28 2.99 -22.70
N ASP A 104 24.79 2.68 -23.90
CA ASP A 104 24.31 1.35 -24.31
C ASP A 104 23.13 0.77 -23.51
N VAL A 105 22.33 1.62 -22.84
CA VAL A 105 21.12 1.17 -22.12
C VAL A 105 19.81 1.52 -22.83
N TRP A 106 19.85 2.44 -23.80
CA TRP A 106 18.71 2.92 -24.58
C TRP A 106 18.98 2.76 -26.09
N PHE A 107 18.31 1.80 -26.72
CA PHE A 107 18.33 1.53 -28.16
C PHE A 107 17.03 1.92 -28.86
N SER A 108 15.95 2.16 -28.12
CA SER A 108 14.64 2.47 -28.67
C SER A 108 13.84 3.39 -27.76
N LYS A 109 13.08 4.30 -28.37
CA LYS A 109 12.11 5.17 -27.68
C LYS A 109 10.92 4.40 -27.05
N TYR A 110 10.80 3.11 -27.32
CA TYR A 110 9.74 2.25 -26.81
C TYR A 110 10.16 1.44 -25.57
N GLN A 111 11.39 1.60 -25.08
CA GLN A 111 11.82 0.96 -23.84
C GLN A 111 11.14 1.62 -22.63
N SER A 112 10.63 0.79 -21.73
CA SER A 112 10.05 1.22 -20.45
C SER A 112 11.08 1.32 -19.31
N GLU A 113 12.24 0.70 -19.50
CA GLU A 113 13.31 0.56 -18.51
C GLU A 113 14.66 0.45 -19.23
N PRO A 114 15.77 0.89 -18.60
CA PRO A 114 17.09 0.76 -19.20
C PRO A 114 17.48 -0.72 -19.26
N LEU A 115 18.17 -1.13 -20.32
CA LEU A 115 18.48 -2.55 -20.55
C LEU A 115 19.28 -3.20 -19.42
N ASP A 116 20.05 -2.42 -18.67
CA ASP A 116 20.86 -2.91 -17.58
C ASP A 116 20.10 -3.07 -16.26
N ILE A 117 18.84 -2.62 -16.12
CA ILE A 117 18.13 -2.58 -14.83
C ILE A 117 18.08 -3.94 -14.11
N HIS A 118 18.01 -5.05 -14.86
CA HIS A 118 17.93 -6.41 -14.29
C HIS A 118 19.31 -7.05 -14.04
N ASP A 119 20.39 -6.31 -14.28
CA ASP A 119 21.77 -6.73 -14.08
C ASP A 119 22.39 -5.93 -12.93
N ALA A 120 22.55 -6.58 -11.78
CA ALA A 120 23.10 -5.97 -10.57
C ALA A 120 24.57 -5.55 -10.72
N ASP A 121 25.32 -6.21 -11.62
CA ASP A 121 26.73 -5.91 -11.87
C ASP A 121 26.90 -4.69 -12.80
N LEU A 122 25.82 -4.26 -13.48
CA LEU A 122 25.82 -3.10 -14.38
C LEU A 122 25.00 -1.92 -13.85
N PHE A 123 23.74 -2.12 -13.47
CA PHE A 123 22.81 -1.01 -13.16
C PHE A 123 23.29 -0.16 -11.99
N TRP A 124 23.60 -0.82 -10.86
CA TRP A 124 24.00 -0.15 -9.63
C TRP A 124 25.35 0.56 -9.78
N PRO A 125 26.45 -0.11 -10.19
CA PRO A 125 27.76 0.54 -10.28
C PRO A 125 27.78 1.76 -11.21
N ARG A 126 27.05 1.72 -12.33
CA ARG A 126 27.00 2.82 -13.32
C ARG A 126 26.28 4.07 -12.82
N ARG A 127 25.42 3.95 -11.80
CA ARG A 127 24.58 5.03 -11.27
C ARG A 127 24.78 5.29 -9.77
N LYS A 128 25.73 4.60 -9.14
CA LYS A 128 25.94 4.57 -7.68
C LYS A 128 25.96 5.98 -7.08
N ASP A 129 26.82 6.85 -7.59
CA ASP A 129 27.00 8.21 -7.03
C ASP A 129 25.72 9.05 -7.12
N HIS A 130 24.91 8.86 -8.17
CA HIS A 130 23.65 9.56 -8.35
C HIS A 130 22.59 9.04 -7.37
N PHE A 131 22.48 7.71 -7.24
CA PHE A 131 21.56 7.10 -6.28
C PHE A 131 21.93 7.42 -4.82
N GLU A 132 23.20 7.34 -4.44
CA GLU A 132 23.63 7.64 -3.07
C GLU A 132 23.32 9.09 -2.68
N LYS A 133 23.58 10.05 -3.57
CA LYS A 133 23.19 11.46 -3.38
C LYS A 133 21.68 11.63 -3.25
N LYS A 134 20.89 10.95 -4.10
CA LYS A 134 19.42 10.98 -4.03
C LYS A 134 18.92 10.41 -2.70
N PHE A 135 19.48 9.30 -2.24
CA PHE A 135 19.08 8.65 -0.99
C PHE A 135 19.41 9.51 0.23
N GLU A 136 20.60 10.11 0.26
CA GLU A 136 20.98 11.08 1.29
C GLU A 136 20.00 12.27 1.32
N LEU A 137 19.72 12.87 0.15
CA LEU A 137 18.74 13.93 0.03
C LEU A 137 17.37 13.51 0.57
N LEU A 138 16.84 12.34 0.16
CA LEU A 138 15.55 11.82 0.61
C LEU A 138 15.45 11.72 2.14
N THR A 139 16.55 11.37 2.83
CA THR A 139 16.56 11.30 4.30
C THR A 139 16.38 12.67 4.99
N THR A 140 16.66 13.76 4.28
CA THR A 140 16.62 15.14 4.80
C THR A 140 15.38 15.93 4.40
N LEU A 141 14.60 15.44 3.44
CA LEU A 141 13.43 16.15 2.91
C LEU A 141 12.30 16.26 3.92
N SER A 142 11.61 17.41 3.91
CA SER A 142 10.33 17.55 4.61
C SER A 142 9.22 16.76 3.91
N ALA A 143 8.05 16.66 4.55
CA ALA A 143 6.90 16.05 3.91
C ALA A 143 6.43 16.86 2.68
N GLU A 144 6.49 18.18 2.78
CA GLU A 144 6.17 19.12 1.72
C GLU A 144 7.14 18.95 0.54
N ASP A 145 8.44 18.80 0.79
CA ASP A 145 9.44 18.56 -0.25
C ASP A 145 9.21 17.23 -0.98
N ILE A 146 8.86 16.16 -0.25
CA ILE A 146 8.51 14.86 -0.84
C ILE A 146 7.28 15.01 -1.74
N CYS A 147 6.26 15.74 -1.29
CA CYS A 147 5.06 15.99 -2.07
C CYS A 147 5.36 16.76 -3.36
N GLU A 148 6.17 17.81 -3.27
CA GLU A 148 6.57 18.62 -4.43
C GLU A 148 7.30 17.78 -5.46
N ARG A 149 8.28 16.98 -5.05
CA ARG A 149 9.03 16.10 -5.98
C ARG A 149 8.14 15.09 -6.68
N ILE A 150 7.18 14.50 -5.97
CA ILE A 150 6.20 13.61 -6.60
C ILE A 150 5.37 14.38 -7.63
N ARG A 151 4.93 15.59 -7.30
CA ARG A 151 4.16 16.45 -8.22
C ARG A 151 4.95 16.84 -9.47
N GLU A 152 6.21 17.23 -9.31
CA GLU A 152 7.11 17.57 -10.42
C GLU A 152 7.24 16.39 -11.39
N THR A 153 7.64 15.21 -10.90
CA THR A 153 7.76 14.00 -11.73
C THR A 153 6.41 13.61 -12.33
N TRP A 154 5.31 13.73 -11.58
CA TRP A 154 3.98 13.40 -12.07
C TRP A 154 3.56 14.30 -13.23
N ASN A 155 3.76 15.62 -13.11
CA ASN A 155 3.40 16.58 -14.14
C ASN A 155 4.22 16.42 -15.41
N GLU A 156 5.50 16.11 -15.26
CA GLU A 156 6.44 15.97 -16.38
C GLU A 156 6.24 14.63 -17.12
N TYR A 157 6.07 13.52 -16.40
CA TYR A 157 6.17 12.17 -16.97
C TYR A 157 4.87 11.35 -16.98
N LYS A 158 3.74 11.87 -16.49
CA LYS A 158 2.45 11.14 -16.52
C LYS A 158 2.18 10.47 -17.86
N ASN A 159 1.70 9.23 -17.82
CA ASN A 159 1.43 8.36 -18.97
C ASN A 159 2.66 7.93 -19.78
N THR A 160 3.88 8.21 -19.31
CA THR A 160 5.10 7.67 -19.92
C THR A 160 5.28 6.21 -19.54
N VAL A 161 5.50 5.33 -20.52
CA VAL A 161 5.74 3.90 -20.27
C VAL A 161 7.00 3.75 -19.41
N SER A 162 6.84 3.27 -18.17
CA SER A 162 7.89 3.25 -17.15
C SER A 162 7.59 2.23 -16.06
N LEU A 163 8.41 2.20 -15.00
CA LEU A 163 8.15 1.44 -13.77
C LEU A 163 6.94 1.98 -12.97
N VAL A 164 6.53 3.22 -13.26
CA VAL A 164 5.43 3.89 -12.57
C VAL A 164 4.11 3.38 -13.13
N SER A 165 3.25 2.91 -12.24
CA SER A 165 1.89 2.54 -12.64
C SER A 165 0.94 3.72 -12.55
N TRP A 166 0.67 4.34 -13.69
CA TRP A 166 -0.23 5.49 -13.80
C TRP A 166 -1.71 5.11 -13.67
N GLU A 167 -2.07 3.85 -13.95
CA GLU A 167 -3.46 3.40 -14.14
C GLU A 167 -4.00 2.44 -13.06
N THR A 168 -3.20 1.96 -12.11
CA THR A 168 -3.58 0.87 -11.16
C THR A 168 -4.81 1.16 -10.28
N PHE A 169 -5.40 2.37 -10.34
CA PHE A 169 -6.50 2.78 -9.49
C PHE A 169 -7.76 3.05 -10.31
N ASP A 170 -8.55 1.99 -10.52
CA ASP A 170 -9.74 1.93 -11.40
C ASP A 170 -10.84 2.97 -11.12
N THR A 171 -10.72 3.79 -10.07
CA THR A 171 -11.82 4.67 -9.60
C THR A 171 -11.42 6.09 -9.23
N THR A 172 -10.19 6.53 -9.52
CA THR A 172 -9.69 7.86 -9.12
C THR A 172 -9.18 8.68 -10.32
N THR A 173 -9.40 9.99 -10.26
CA THR A 173 -8.82 10.97 -11.19
C THR A 173 -7.30 10.97 -11.09
N LEU A 174 -6.59 11.40 -12.13
CA LEU A 174 -5.12 11.49 -12.11
C LEU A 174 -4.59 12.34 -10.95
N ILE A 175 -5.31 13.41 -10.57
CA ILE A 175 -4.94 14.28 -9.44
C ILE A 175 -5.08 13.55 -8.11
N GLU A 176 -6.16 12.77 -7.92
CA GLU A 176 -6.34 11.97 -6.71
C GLU A 176 -5.27 10.89 -6.58
N ARG A 177 -4.80 10.32 -7.70
CA ARG A 177 -3.68 9.35 -7.72
C ARG A 177 -2.35 10.00 -7.34
N GLU A 178 -2.08 11.22 -7.82
CA GLU A 178 -0.90 11.98 -7.39
C GLU A 178 -0.93 12.22 -5.88
N ILE A 179 -2.02 12.79 -5.37
CA ILE A 179 -2.21 13.08 -3.94
C ILE A 179 -2.11 11.79 -3.11
N PHE A 180 -2.61 10.67 -3.63
CA PHE A 180 -2.47 9.37 -3.01
C PHE A 180 -0.99 9.00 -2.78
N PHE A 181 -0.14 9.10 -3.81
CA PHE A 181 1.28 8.75 -3.67
C PHE A 181 2.03 9.73 -2.78
N GLN A 182 1.66 11.02 -2.79
CA GLN A 182 2.16 12.02 -1.85
C GLN A 182 1.85 11.63 -0.39
N GLU A 183 0.60 11.28 -0.11
CA GLU A 183 0.18 10.88 1.24
C GLU A 183 0.90 9.60 1.70
N VAL A 184 0.99 8.59 0.84
CA VAL A 184 1.70 7.35 1.17
C VAL A 184 3.18 7.62 1.44
N ALA A 185 3.86 8.36 0.56
CA ALA A 185 5.29 8.66 0.70
C ALA A 185 5.59 9.44 1.98
N THR A 186 4.75 10.42 2.33
CA THR A 186 4.92 11.24 3.54
C THR A 186 4.63 10.49 4.82
N VAL A 187 3.77 9.46 4.80
CA VAL A 187 3.55 8.57 5.94
C VAL A 187 4.67 7.55 6.10
N ILE A 188 5.23 7.04 5.00
CA ILE A 188 6.38 6.13 5.04
C ILE A 188 7.64 6.85 5.52
N GLY A 189 7.85 8.08 5.04
CA GLY A 189 9.00 8.91 5.37
C GLY A 189 10.22 8.65 4.49
N GLY A 190 10.98 9.72 4.22
CA GLY A 190 12.11 9.71 3.29
C GLY A 190 13.24 8.76 3.68
N ASP A 191 13.55 8.60 4.98
CA ASP A 191 14.58 7.66 5.46
C ASP A 191 14.26 6.20 5.12
N LEU A 192 13.03 5.74 5.36
CA LEU A 192 12.68 4.37 5.01
C LEU A 192 12.56 4.18 3.49
N LEU A 193 12.02 5.16 2.77
CA LEU A 193 11.98 5.13 1.31
C LEU A 193 13.39 4.99 0.74
N ALA A 194 14.37 5.77 1.22
CA ALA A 194 15.77 5.68 0.80
C ALA A 194 16.34 4.26 1.01
N LYS A 195 16.07 3.63 2.16
CA LYS A 195 16.50 2.25 2.45
C LYS A 195 15.86 1.23 1.49
N ILE A 196 14.56 1.35 1.24
CA ILE A 196 13.84 0.48 0.30
C ILE A 196 14.38 0.67 -1.12
N PHE A 197 14.58 1.92 -1.55
CA PHE A 197 15.08 2.27 -2.87
C PHE A 197 16.53 1.83 -3.08
N TYR A 198 17.37 1.91 -2.05
CA TYR A 198 18.71 1.33 -2.10
C TYR A 198 18.64 -0.16 -2.45
N ARG A 199 17.75 -0.91 -1.80
CA ARG A 199 17.62 -2.35 -2.06
C ARG A 199 17.09 -2.62 -3.48
N LEU A 200 16.16 -1.81 -3.97
CA LEU A 200 15.67 -1.89 -5.35
C LEU A 200 16.75 -1.52 -6.38
N ALA A 201 17.56 -0.49 -6.12
CA ALA A 201 18.61 -0.05 -7.04
C ALA A 201 19.81 -1.03 -7.04
N PHE A 202 20.17 -1.59 -5.89
CA PHE A 202 21.32 -2.48 -5.75
C PHE A 202 21.16 -3.80 -6.53
N ASP A 203 19.96 -4.40 -6.51
CA ASP A 203 19.66 -5.63 -7.26
C ASP A 203 18.16 -5.67 -7.56
N PHE A 204 17.76 -4.94 -8.60
CA PHE A 204 16.36 -4.76 -8.96
C PHE A 204 15.68 -6.08 -9.28
N ARG A 205 16.35 -6.94 -10.07
CA ARG A 205 15.83 -8.25 -10.46
C ARG A 205 15.44 -9.10 -9.24
N ARG A 206 16.28 -9.11 -8.20
CA ARG A 206 16.01 -9.86 -6.98
C ARG A 206 14.93 -9.23 -6.12
N HIS A 207 14.91 -7.89 -6.03
CA HIS A 207 14.13 -7.18 -5.03
C HIS A 207 12.80 -6.60 -5.52
N ARG A 208 12.56 -6.54 -6.83
CA ARG A 208 11.31 -6.01 -7.42
C ARG A 208 10.03 -6.80 -7.12
N SER A 209 10.15 -7.95 -6.44
CA SER A 209 9.04 -8.87 -6.17
C SER A 209 9.10 -9.39 -4.73
N GLY A 210 7.95 -9.85 -4.23
CA GLY A 210 7.81 -10.35 -2.86
C GLY A 210 7.64 -9.26 -1.80
N MET A 211 7.32 -8.03 -2.20
CA MET A 211 6.85 -7.01 -1.26
C MET A 211 5.50 -7.42 -0.66
N PRO A 212 5.15 -6.90 0.54
CA PRO A 212 3.90 -7.23 1.20
C PRO A 212 2.65 -6.88 0.37
N ASP A 213 1.62 -7.72 0.46
CA ASP A 213 0.38 -7.57 -0.29
C ASP A 213 -0.34 -6.23 -0.02
N LEU A 214 -0.40 -5.82 1.25
CA LEU A 214 -1.15 -4.65 1.71
C LEU A 214 -0.23 -3.60 2.34
N LEU A 215 -0.49 -2.34 2.02
CA LEU A 215 -0.08 -1.19 2.84
C LEU A 215 -1.34 -0.59 3.47
N VAL A 216 -1.35 -0.40 4.79
CA VAL A 216 -2.43 0.30 5.52
C VAL A 216 -1.84 1.46 6.29
N TRP A 217 -2.51 2.62 6.29
CA TRP A 217 -1.96 3.82 6.92
C TRP A 217 -3.03 4.77 7.46
N ASN A 218 -2.56 5.62 8.37
CA ASN A 218 -3.29 6.72 8.96
C ASN A 218 -2.43 7.99 8.78
N ALA A 219 -2.86 8.85 7.87
CA ALA A 219 -2.12 10.07 7.53
C ALA A 219 -2.02 11.02 8.73
N CYS A 220 -3.13 11.22 9.46
CA CYS A 220 -3.19 12.10 10.63
C CYS A 220 -2.23 11.64 11.75
N GLN A 221 -2.10 10.33 11.96
CA GLN A 221 -1.21 9.77 12.98
C GLN A 221 0.21 9.51 12.47
N ARG A 222 0.47 9.67 11.16
CA ARG A 222 1.73 9.32 10.49
C ARG A 222 2.18 7.89 10.82
N LYS A 223 1.22 6.97 10.82
CA LYS A 223 1.44 5.54 11.11
C LYS A 223 1.02 4.72 9.91
N PHE A 224 1.80 3.69 9.60
CA PHE A 224 1.44 2.68 8.64
C PHE A 224 1.86 1.30 9.10
N LYS A 225 1.30 0.28 8.45
CA LYS A 225 1.74 -1.10 8.54
C LYS A 225 1.76 -1.69 7.13
N VAL A 226 2.71 -2.57 6.90
CA VAL A 226 2.64 -3.50 5.79
C VAL A 226 2.10 -4.83 6.28
N VAL A 227 1.27 -5.48 5.46
CA VAL A 227 0.61 -6.72 5.85
C VAL A 227 0.72 -7.69 4.70
N GLU A 228 1.21 -8.87 5.03
CA GLU A 228 1.25 -10.00 4.12
C GLU A 228 0.03 -10.89 4.34
N VAL A 229 -0.57 -11.35 3.24
CA VAL A 229 -1.81 -12.13 3.26
C VAL A 229 -1.55 -13.54 2.79
N LYS A 230 -1.91 -14.51 3.65
CA LYS A 230 -1.85 -15.94 3.35
C LYS A 230 -3.20 -16.59 3.60
N ALA A 231 -3.62 -17.41 2.64
CA ALA A 231 -4.74 -18.32 2.86
C ALA A 231 -4.30 -19.45 3.80
N VAL A 232 -5.28 -20.19 4.32
CA VAL A 232 -5.00 -21.35 5.18
C VAL A 232 -4.20 -22.37 4.37
N GLY A 233 -3.01 -22.71 4.86
CA GLY A 233 -2.09 -23.66 4.21
C GLY A 233 -1.02 -23.03 3.33
N ASP A 234 -1.16 -21.74 2.96
CA ASP A 234 -0.14 -21.03 2.20
C ASP A 234 1.05 -20.65 3.08
N ARG A 235 2.25 -20.71 2.50
CA ARG A 235 3.49 -20.32 3.17
C ARG A 235 4.06 -19.05 2.57
N LEU A 236 4.78 -18.28 3.38
CA LEU A 236 5.62 -17.18 2.89
C LEU A 236 6.68 -17.71 1.93
N SER A 237 6.75 -17.12 0.74
CA SER A 237 7.88 -17.34 -0.17
C SER A 237 9.17 -16.78 0.45
N MET A 238 10.33 -17.27 0.02
CA MET A 238 11.62 -16.76 0.51
C MET A 238 11.79 -15.26 0.22
N LYS A 239 11.27 -14.75 -0.90
CA LYS A 239 11.31 -13.32 -1.23
C LYS A 239 10.48 -12.50 -0.23
N GLN A 240 9.27 -12.96 0.10
CA GLN A 240 8.39 -12.33 1.09
C GLN A 240 9.05 -12.29 2.47
N LYS A 241 9.64 -13.41 2.92
CA LYS A 241 10.38 -13.45 4.18
C LYS A 241 11.50 -12.42 4.23
N HIS A 242 12.34 -12.38 3.19
CA HIS A 242 13.43 -11.41 3.12
C HIS A 242 12.96 -9.95 3.06
N TRP A 243 11.76 -9.65 2.55
CA TRP A 243 11.18 -8.30 2.60
C TRP A 243 10.62 -7.97 3.97
N LEU A 244 9.87 -8.89 4.57
CA LEU A 244 9.32 -8.73 5.92
C LEU A 244 10.43 -8.58 6.96
N GLU A 245 11.47 -9.40 6.94
CA GLU A 245 12.65 -9.26 7.81
C GLU A 245 13.36 -7.91 7.62
N TYR A 246 13.52 -7.47 6.37
CA TYR A 246 14.16 -6.20 6.05
C TYR A 246 13.36 -4.99 6.55
N LEU A 247 12.03 -5.04 6.40
CA LEU A 247 11.12 -4.01 6.88
C LEU A 247 11.01 -4.06 8.41
N CYS A 248 10.93 -5.24 9.03
CA CYS A 248 10.89 -5.44 10.49
C CYS A 248 12.10 -4.82 11.17
N SER A 249 13.29 -5.05 10.60
CA SER A 249 14.55 -4.51 11.16
C SER A 249 14.67 -2.99 11.06
N ARG A 250 13.79 -2.31 10.31
CA ARG A 250 13.83 -0.85 10.07
C ARG A 250 12.57 -0.13 10.57
N LEU A 251 11.50 -0.86 10.79
CA LEU A 251 10.23 -0.35 11.29
C LEU A 251 10.08 -0.69 12.76
N LEU A 252 9.77 0.31 13.59
CA LEU A 252 9.41 0.08 14.98
C LEU A 252 8.04 -0.61 15.15
N ALA A 253 7.31 -0.89 14.07
CA ALA A 253 6.02 -1.58 14.13
C ALA A 253 5.78 -2.43 12.87
N LEU A 254 6.02 -3.73 12.98
CA LEU A 254 5.37 -4.74 12.13
C LEU A 254 4.55 -5.68 12.98
N THR A 255 3.39 -6.06 12.45
CA THR A 255 2.63 -7.21 12.94
C THR A 255 2.63 -8.21 11.80
N GLU A 256 3.40 -9.28 11.96
CA GLU A 256 3.14 -10.52 11.22
C GLU A 256 1.82 -11.08 11.78
N LEU A 257 0.84 -11.27 10.90
CA LEU A 257 -0.46 -11.81 11.29
C LEU A 257 -0.66 -13.13 10.54
N ASP A 258 -0.29 -14.21 11.22
CA ASP A 258 -0.75 -15.54 10.87
C ASP A 258 -2.23 -15.65 11.26
N PHE A 259 -3.10 -15.87 10.29
CA PHE A 259 -4.54 -15.94 10.52
C PHE A 259 -5.04 -17.37 10.33
N ARG A 260 -5.31 -18.02 11.46
CA ARG A 260 -6.31 -19.09 11.53
C ARG A 260 -7.69 -18.45 11.50
N LEU A 261 -8.23 -18.19 10.31
CA LEU A 261 -9.68 -18.06 10.18
C LEU A 261 -10.28 -19.46 10.25
N SER A 262 -10.54 -19.92 11.47
CA SER A 262 -11.54 -20.96 11.71
C SER A 262 -12.89 -20.37 11.33
N LEU A 263 -13.43 -20.76 10.18
CA LEU A 263 -14.76 -20.37 9.71
C LEU A 263 -15.89 -21.14 10.44
N ASP A 264 -15.62 -21.79 11.58
CA ASP A 264 -16.55 -22.75 12.21
C ASP A 264 -16.82 -22.57 13.73
N GLN A 265 -16.57 -21.40 14.32
CA GLN A 265 -16.94 -21.17 15.74
C GLN A 265 -17.46 -19.73 15.98
N PRO A 266 -18.74 -19.53 16.31
CA PRO A 266 -19.22 -18.26 16.83
C PRO A 266 -18.71 -18.08 18.27
N GLY A 267 -17.80 -17.14 18.53
CA GLY A 267 -17.45 -16.77 19.91
C GLY A 267 -16.00 -16.38 20.25
N VAL A 268 -15.10 -16.14 19.29
CA VAL A 268 -13.70 -15.79 19.63
C VAL A 268 -13.55 -14.30 19.98
N THR A 269 -13.27 -14.03 21.25
CA THR A 269 -12.85 -12.73 21.79
C THR A 269 -11.39 -12.45 21.46
N TRP A 270 -11.11 -11.29 20.87
CA TRP A 270 -9.76 -10.78 20.66
C TRP A 270 -9.13 -10.37 22.00
N THR A 271 -7.96 -10.92 22.31
CA THR A 271 -7.07 -10.38 23.34
C THR A 271 -5.89 -9.75 22.63
N ASP A 272 -5.73 -8.44 22.77
CA ASP A 272 -4.52 -7.75 22.32
C ASP A 272 -3.38 -8.15 23.27
N SER A 273 -2.39 -8.91 22.77
CA SER A 273 -1.10 -8.99 23.44
C SER A 273 -0.39 -7.65 23.23
N THR A 274 -0.10 -7.00 24.35
CA THR A 274 0.71 -5.77 24.54
C THR A 274 1.82 -5.55 23.53
#